data_AF-A0A5E4JBE2-F1
#
_entry.id   AF-A0A5E4JBE2-F1
#
_cell.length_a   1.000
_cell.length_b   1.000
_cell.length_c   1.000
_cell.angle_alpha   90.00
_cell.angle_beta   90.00
_cell.angle_gamma   90.00
#
_symmetry.space_group_name_H-M   'P 1'
#
loop_
_entity.id
_entity.type
_entity.pdbx_description
1 polymer ?
#
loop_
_entity_poly.entity_id
_entity_poly.type
_entity_poly.pdbx_seq_one_letter_code
_entity_poly.pdbx_strand_id
1 'polypeptide(L)'
;MEITFIVGLVIILLGLFLIIIKFGMKKKTPVDYYSIFIMGVIWLIIGIPLNNSALWELGFIFTIIGLVNKDNWRKDRYDWSKLSRAEIKTRIIIISVGVILAIAGIIVLIVSK
;
A
#
# COMPACT_ATOMS: atom_id res chain seq x y z
N MET A 1 18.33 -20.90 7.57
CA MET A 1 17.91 -19.73 8.38
C MET A 1 16.40 -19.79 8.42
N GLU A 2 15.84 -20.17 9.56
CA GLU A 2 14.47 -20.69 9.62
C GLU A 2 13.45 -19.62 9.21
N ILE A 3 12.44 -20.02 8.45
CA ILE A 3 11.34 -19.18 7.94
C ILE A 3 10.73 -18.30 9.06
N THR A 4 10.74 -18.81 10.30
CA THR A 4 10.36 -18.12 11.53
C THR A 4 11.11 -16.81 11.78
N PHE A 5 12.40 -16.72 11.45
CA PHE A 5 13.19 -15.50 11.60
C PHE A 5 12.76 -14.42 10.60
N ILE A 6 12.42 -14.81 9.38
CA ILE A 6 11.96 -13.89 8.33
C ILE A 6 10.55 -13.39 8.65
N VAL A 7 9.67 -14.29 9.09
CA VAL A 7 8.31 -13.93 9.55
C VAL A 7 8.39 -12.96 10.73
N GLY A 8 9.26 -13.22 11.70
CA GLY A 8 9.50 -12.31 12.83
C GLY A 8 9.98 -10.93 12.39
N LEU A 9 10.94 -10.87 11.45
CA LEU A 9 11.47 -9.62 10.91
C LEU A 9 10.39 -8.81 10.17
N VAL A 10 9.56 -9.47 9.36
CA VAL A 10 8.46 -8.81 8.62
C VAL A 10 7.43 -8.23 9.59
N ILE A 11 7.08 -8.95 10.66
CA ILE A 11 6.14 -8.46 11.70
C ILE A 11 6.71 -7.23 12.40
N ILE A 12 8.00 -7.24 12.75
CA ILE A 12 8.66 -6.09 13.40
C ILE A 12 8.69 -4.88 12.46
N LEU A 13 8.99 -5.07 11.18
CA LEU A 13 9.02 -4.00 10.18
C LEU A 13 7.61 -3.43 9.91
N LEU A 14 6.59 -4.28 9.87
CA LEU A 14 5.17 -3.87 9.84
C LEU A 14 4.77 -3.07 11.10
N GLY A 15 5.19 -3.52 12.28
CA GLY A 15 4.95 -2.82 13.54
C GLY A 15 5.59 -1.42 13.54
N LEU A 16 6.86 -1.32 13.15
CA LEU A 16 7.57 -0.04 13.01
C LEU A 16 6.90 0.87 11.98
N PHE A 17 6.46 0.30 10.85
CA PHE A 17 5.73 1.02 9.82
C PHE A 17 4.42 1.63 10.33
N LEU A 18 3.62 0.86 11.07
CA LEU A 18 2.37 1.32 11.68
C LEU A 18 2.61 2.43 12.72
N ILE A 19 3.69 2.32 13.50
CA ILE A 19 4.09 3.35 14.48
C ILE A 19 4.47 4.65 13.76
N ILE A 20 5.30 4.58 12.71
CA ILE A 20 5.70 5.76 11.92
C ILE A 20 4.47 6.45 11.31
N ILE A 21 3.51 5.68 10.79
CA ILE A 21 2.24 6.22 10.28
C ILE A 21 1.46 6.93 11.38
N LYS A 22 1.25 6.28 12.53
CA LYS A 22 0.45 6.81 13.64
C LYS A 22 1.02 8.11 14.21
N PHE A 23 2.35 8.21 14.33
CA PHE A 23 3.02 9.39 14.85
C PHE A 23 3.31 10.48 13.79
N GLY A 24 3.38 10.11 12.51
CA GLY A 24 3.60 11.04 11.40
C GLY A 24 2.33 11.72 10.87
N MET A 25 1.15 11.08 11.00
CA MET A 25 -0.10 11.60 10.46
C MET A 25 -0.81 12.56 11.42
N LYS A 26 -0.30 13.79 11.55
CA LYS A 26 -0.96 14.86 12.33
C LYS A 26 -2.16 15.52 11.63
N LYS A 27 -2.37 15.26 10.33
CA LYS A 27 -3.50 15.80 9.56
C LYS A 27 -4.37 14.66 9.03
N LYS A 28 -5.69 14.79 9.18
CA LYS A 28 -6.67 13.96 8.48
C LYS A 28 -6.54 14.27 6.99
N THR A 29 -5.77 13.47 6.28
CA THR A 29 -5.71 13.54 4.81
C THR A 29 -7.04 13.04 4.26
N PRO A 30 -7.67 13.77 3.33
CA PRO A 30 -8.87 13.28 2.66
C PRO A 30 -8.54 11.97 1.95
N VAL A 31 -9.53 11.08 1.87
CA VAL A 31 -9.37 9.76 1.27
C VAL A 31 -9.40 9.92 -0.25
N ASP A 32 -8.33 9.50 -0.92
CA ASP A 32 -8.25 9.52 -2.38
C ASP A 32 -8.97 8.29 -2.97
N TYR A 33 -10.29 8.42 -3.15
CA TYR A 33 -11.13 7.37 -3.73
C TYR A 33 -10.77 7.01 -5.18
N TYR A 34 -10.11 7.91 -5.92
CA TYR A 34 -9.62 7.61 -7.25
C TYR A 34 -8.45 6.64 -7.17
N SER A 35 -7.50 6.89 -6.26
CA SER A 35 -6.41 5.96 -6.00
C SER A 35 -6.90 4.61 -5.50
N ILE A 36 -7.95 4.56 -4.66
CA ILE A 36 -8.59 3.30 -4.23
C ILE A 36 -9.18 2.53 -5.43
N PHE A 37 -9.86 3.23 -6.34
CA PHE A 37 -10.41 2.61 -7.55
C PHE A 37 -9.29 1.98 -8.41
N ILE A 38 -8.23 2.75 -8.70
CA ILE A 38 -7.09 2.27 -9.50
C ILE A 38 -6.40 1.09 -8.83
N MET A 39 -6.20 1.16 -7.51
CA MET A 39 -5.66 0.06 -6.71
C MET A 39 -6.52 -1.20 -6.90
N GLY A 40 -7.84 -1.09 -6.80
CA GLY A 40 -8.76 -2.22 -6.99
C GLY A 40 -8.63 -2.87 -8.37
N VAL A 41 -8.53 -2.05 -9.43
CA VAL A 41 -8.32 -2.54 -10.80
C VAL A 41 -6.99 -3.28 -10.94
N ILE A 42 -5.91 -2.76 -10.35
CA ILE A 42 -4.59 -3.44 -10.36
C ILE A 42 -4.69 -4.80 -9.67
N TRP A 43 -5.31 -4.87 -8.49
CA TRP A 43 -5.45 -6.12 -7.75
C TRP A 43 -6.34 -7.15 -8.46
N LEU A 44 -7.37 -6.71 -9.18
CA LEU A 44 -8.17 -7.61 -10.03
C LEU A 44 -7.34 -8.19 -11.18
N ILE A 45 -6.61 -7.34 -11.90
CA ILE A 45 -5.78 -7.75 -13.04
C ILE A 45 -4.67 -8.72 -12.60
N ILE A 46 -4.10 -8.52 -11.42
CA ILE A 46 -3.05 -9.39 -10.88
C ILE A 46 -3.65 -10.65 -10.22
N GLY A 47 -4.75 -10.52 -9.49
CA GLY A 47 -5.34 -11.58 -8.69
C GLY A 47 -5.95 -12.71 -9.51
N ILE A 48 -6.58 -12.38 -10.65
CA ILE A 48 -7.22 -13.38 -11.52
C ILE A 48 -6.18 -14.34 -12.14
N PRO A 49 -5.09 -13.88 -12.80
CA PRO A 49 -4.08 -14.78 -13.36
C PRO A 49 -3.34 -15.60 -12.30
N LEU A 50 -3.20 -15.07 -11.09
CA LEU A 50 -2.55 -15.76 -9.97
C LEU A 50 -3.49 -16.73 -9.23
N ASN A 51 -4.76 -16.84 -9.66
CA ASN A 51 -5.81 -17.63 -9.02
C ASN A 51 -5.88 -17.39 -7.49
N ASN A 52 -5.66 -16.14 -7.08
CA ASN A 52 -5.61 -15.75 -5.67
C ASN A 52 -6.90 -15.02 -5.29
N SER A 53 -7.79 -15.73 -4.58
CA SER A 53 -9.10 -15.22 -4.15
C SER A 53 -9.01 -13.94 -3.35
N ALA A 54 -8.10 -13.89 -2.38
CA ALA A 54 -7.91 -12.70 -1.57
C ALA A 54 -7.59 -11.47 -2.42
N LEU A 55 -6.75 -11.61 -3.45
CA LEU A 55 -6.36 -10.47 -4.30
C LEU A 55 -7.48 -9.99 -5.21
N TRP A 56 -8.18 -10.89 -5.90
CA TRP A 56 -9.24 -10.46 -6.81
C TRP A 56 -10.49 -10.01 -6.06
N GLU A 57 -10.82 -10.60 -4.90
CA GLU A 57 -11.94 -10.17 -4.05
C GLU A 57 -11.67 -8.79 -3.44
N LEU A 58 -10.48 -8.56 -2.87
CA LEU A 58 -10.10 -7.23 -2.36
C LEU A 58 -10.06 -6.20 -3.49
N GLY A 59 -9.54 -6.60 -4.65
CA GLY A 59 -9.54 -5.77 -5.84
C GLY A 59 -10.95 -5.33 -6.21
N PHE A 60 -11.88 -6.27 -6.25
CA PHE A 60 -13.29 -6.01 -6.52
C PHE A 60 -13.91 -5.03 -5.51
N ILE A 61 -13.69 -5.25 -4.22
CA ILE A 61 -14.19 -4.38 -3.14
C ILE A 61 -13.64 -2.96 -3.31
N PHE A 62 -12.34 -2.79 -3.53
CA PHE A 62 -11.74 -1.47 -3.72
C PHE A 62 -12.24 -0.78 -4.99
N THR A 63 -12.42 -1.52 -6.07
CA THR A 63 -13.02 -1.00 -7.30
C THR A 63 -14.42 -0.46 -7.02
N ILE A 64 -15.28 -1.21 -6.31
CA ILE A 64 -16.63 -0.76 -5.95
C ILE A 64 -16.58 0.48 -5.06
N ILE A 65 -15.81 0.46 -3.98
CA ILE A 65 -15.70 1.58 -3.03
C ILE A 65 -15.25 2.85 -3.77
N GLY A 66 -14.26 2.73 -4.64
CA GLY A 66 -13.77 3.84 -5.46
C GLY A 66 -14.83 4.35 -6.44
N LEU A 67 -15.62 3.46 -7.06
CA LEU A 67 -16.65 3.82 -8.03
C LEU A 67 -17.89 4.46 -7.38
N VAL A 68 -18.32 3.96 -6.22
CA VAL A 68 -19.42 4.55 -5.42
C VAL A 68 -19.09 5.98 -5.01
N ASN A 69 -17.80 6.27 -4.76
CA ASN A 69 -17.32 7.58 -4.37
C ASN A 69 -16.75 8.39 -5.55
N LYS A 70 -17.18 8.13 -6.80
CA LYS A 70 -16.62 8.81 -7.98
C LYS A 70 -16.71 10.34 -7.92
N ASP A 71 -17.75 10.86 -7.27
CA ASP A 71 -17.98 12.30 -7.17
C ASP A 71 -16.88 13.00 -6.34
N ASN A 72 -16.17 12.25 -5.51
CA ASN A 72 -15.05 12.73 -4.70
C ASN A 72 -13.69 12.65 -5.44
N TRP A 73 -13.62 11.99 -6.61
CA TRP A 73 -12.37 11.80 -7.35
C TRP A 73 -11.65 13.11 -7.75
N ARG A 74 -12.39 14.21 -7.88
CA ARG A 74 -11.83 15.52 -8.24
C ARG A 74 -11.59 16.41 -7.02
N LYS A 75 -12.34 16.20 -5.94
CA LYS A 75 -12.27 17.02 -4.71
C LYS A 75 -11.06 16.63 -3.86
N ASP A 76 -10.84 15.33 -3.76
CA ASP A 76 -9.82 14.74 -2.89
C ASP A 76 -8.62 14.19 -3.67
N ARG A 77 -8.49 14.62 -4.94
CA ARG A 77 -7.40 14.15 -5.77
C ARG A 77 -6.07 14.63 -5.18
N TYR A 78 -5.17 13.70 -4.97
CA TYR A 78 -3.90 13.97 -4.36
C TYR A 78 -3.04 14.91 -5.23
N ASP A 79 -2.53 15.98 -4.63
CA ASP A 79 -1.74 17.00 -5.30
C ASP A 79 -0.37 17.12 -4.62
N TRP A 80 0.67 16.64 -5.30
CA TRP A 80 2.05 16.68 -4.82
C TRP A 80 2.56 18.12 -4.64
N SER A 81 1.99 19.10 -5.34
CA SER A 81 2.42 20.51 -5.26
C SER A 81 2.02 21.20 -3.94
N LYS A 82 1.04 20.64 -3.22
CA LYS A 82 0.53 21.18 -1.95
C LYS A 82 1.28 20.65 -0.72
N LEU A 83 2.24 19.74 -0.90
CA LEU A 83 2.98 19.13 0.20
C LEU A 83 4.18 19.98 0.58
N SER A 84 4.43 20.07 1.89
CA SER A 84 5.69 20.61 2.38
C SER A 84 6.87 19.67 2.03
N ARG A 85 8.08 20.22 1.93
CA ARG A 85 9.30 19.42 1.68
C ARG A 85 9.50 18.30 2.70
N ALA A 86 9.06 18.50 3.95
CA ALA A 86 9.11 17.49 5.00
C ALA A 86 8.12 16.34 4.77
N GLU A 87 6.90 16.63 4.31
CA GLU A 87 5.90 15.61 3.98
C GLU A 87 6.31 14.79 2.75
N ILE A 88 6.88 15.44 1.74
CA ILE A 88 7.45 14.76 0.56
C ILE A 88 8.56 13.80 0.99
N LYS A 89 9.51 14.26 1.80
CA LYS A 89 10.62 13.42 2.30
C LYS A 89 10.10 12.21 3.07
N THR A 90 9.13 12.42 3.96
CA THR A 90 8.52 11.33 4.75
C THR A 90 7.84 10.30 3.85
N ARG A 91 7.09 10.75 2.83
CA ARG A 91 6.42 9.85 1.88
C ARG A 91 7.41 9.10 1.00
N ILE A 92 8.46 9.75 0.53
CA ILE A 92 9.53 9.09 -0.23
C ILE A 92 10.19 8.01 0.63
N ILE A 93 10.51 8.30 1.89
CA ILE A 93 11.07 7.30 2.80
C ILE A 93 10.11 6.11 2.96
N ILE A 94 8.82 6.37 3.18
CA ILE A 94 7.79 5.33 3.29
C ILE A 94 7.72 4.47 2.02
N ILE A 95 7.70 5.08 0.84
CA ILE A 95 7.67 4.37 -0.44
C ILE A 95 8.95 3.56 -0.63
N SER A 96 10.13 4.15 -0.39
CA SER A 96 11.42 3.47 -0.52
C SER A 96 11.53 2.27 0.41
N VAL A 97 11.11 2.41 1.68
CA VAL A 97 11.08 1.30 2.64
C VAL A 97 10.11 0.22 2.15
N GLY A 98 8.91 0.59 1.70
CA GLY A 98 7.94 -0.35 1.14
C GLY A 98 8.48 -1.15 -0.05
N VAL A 99 9.19 -0.49 -0.97
CA VAL A 99 9.83 -1.13 -2.14
C VAL A 99 10.94 -2.10 -1.70
N ILE A 100 11.80 -1.69 -0.77
CA ILE A 100 12.87 -2.55 -0.23
C ILE A 100 12.27 -3.80 0.42
N LEU A 101 11.21 -3.65 1.21
CA LEU A 101 10.49 -4.77 1.82
C LEU A 101 9.89 -5.72 0.78
N ALA A 102 9.28 -5.18 -0.27
CA ALA A 102 8.70 -5.98 -1.35
C ALA A 102 9.78 -6.80 -2.08
N ILE A 103 10.92 -6.17 -2.43
CA ILE A 103 12.05 -6.85 -3.07
C ILE A 103 12.62 -7.94 -2.15
N ALA A 104 12.84 -7.64 -0.87
CA ALA A 104 13.32 -8.61 0.10
C ALA A 104 12.37 -9.81 0.22
N GLY A 105 11.05 -9.58 0.26
CA GLY A 105 10.05 -10.64 0.26
C GLY A 105 10.12 -11.54 -0.98
N ILE A 106 10.29 -10.95 -2.17
CA ILE A 106 10.47 -11.71 -3.42
C ILE A 106 11.74 -12.56 -3.38
N ILE A 107 12.88 -11.99 -2.93
CA ILE A 107 14.15 -12.72 -2.82
C ILE A 107 14.00 -13.91 -1.88
N VAL A 108 13.36 -13.72 -0.72
CA VAL A 108 13.08 -14.81 0.22
C VAL A 108 12.27 -15.90 -0.45
N LEU A 109 11.17 -15.56 -1.13
CA LEU A 109 10.33 -16.55 -1.80
C LEU A 109 11.11 -17.39 -2.82
N ILE A 110 12.01 -16.75 -3.57
CA ILE A 110 12.87 -17.44 -4.56
C ILE A 110 13.89 -18.34 -3.87
N VAL A 111 14.55 -17.87 -2.80
CA VAL A 111 15.58 -18.62 -2.07
C VAL A 111 15.00 -19.76 -1.22
N SER A 112 13.75 -19.61 -0.76
CA SER A 112 13.04 -20.61 0.05
C SER A 112 12.38 -21.73 -0.75
N LYS A 113 12.37 -21.61 -2.08
CA LYS A 113 11.96 -22.67 -3.02
C LYS A 113 13.15 -23.56 -3.35
#